data_AF-A0A810AVC7-F1
#
_entry.id   AF-A0A810AVC7-F1
#
_cell.length_a   1.000
_cell.length_b   1.000
_cell.length_c   1.000
_cell.angle_alpha   90.00
_cell.angle_beta   90.00
_cell.angle_gamma   90.00
#
_symmetry.space_group_name_H-M   'P 1'
#
loop_
_entity.id
_entity.type
_entity.pdbx_description
1 polymer ?
#
loop_
_entity_poly.entity_id
_entity_poly.type
_entity_poly.pdbx_seq_one_letter_code
_entity_poly.pdbx_strand_id
1 'polypeptide(L)' 'MRKIRGRSAARNPLYLAGTILVLGIGLVSGIAWFLLLAVLAAFAVQKLAIEREERHLQARFGRTYADYAGRVRRWI' A
#
# COMPACT_ATOMS: atom_id res chain seq x y z
N MET A 1 7.78 21.97 -9.89
CA MET A 1 7.43 20.56 -10.15
C MET A 1 8.49 19.65 -9.52
N ARG A 2 8.20 19.04 -8.37
CA ARG A 2 9.19 18.25 -7.61
C ARG A 2 9.27 16.84 -8.23
N LYS A 3 10.41 16.51 -8.86
CA LYS A 3 10.73 15.17 -9.39
C LYS A 3 10.42 14.11 -8.34
N ILE A 4 9.47 13.22 -8.63
CA ILE A 4 9.28 11.96 -7.88
C ILE A 4 10.53 11.12 -8.16
N ARG A 5 11.51 11.21 -7.26
CA ARG A 5 12.82 10.56 -7.40
C ARG A 5 12.61 9.06 -7.21
N GLY A 6 12.61 8.33 -8.31
CA GLY A 6 12.31 6.91 -8.35
C GLY A 6 13.38 6.06 -7.68
N ARG A 7 13.09 5.60 -6.45
CA ARG A 7 13.42 4.27 -5.90
C ARG A 7 12.46 3.98 -4.74
N SER A 8 11.16 3.89 -5.02
CA SER A 8 10.17 3.41 -4.06
C SER A 8 9.92 1.94 -4.36
N ALA A 9 10.16 1.05 -3.40
CA ALA A 9 9.92 -0.39 -3.58
C ALA A 9 8.43 -0.72 -3.74
N ALA A 10 7.57 0.12 -3.17
CA ALA A 10 6.12 0.04 -3.26
C ALA A 10 5.53 1.44 -3.45
N ARG A 11 4.37 1.54 -4.10
CA ARG A 11 3.63 2.81 -4.16
C ARG A 11 3.05 3.21 -2.80
N ASN A 12 2.80 2.24 -1.94
CA ASN A 12 2.07 2.39 -0.67
C ASN A 12 2.86 1.79 0.52
N PRO A 13 4.12 2.19 0.77
CA PRO A 13 5.00 1.52 1.74
C PRO A 13 4.50 1.65 3.18
N LEU A 14 3.78 2.73 3.52
CA LEU A 14 3.20 2.91 4.85
C LEU A 14 2.11 1.86 5.13
N TYR A 15 1.25 1.61 4.15
CA TYR A 15 0.18 0.61 4.25
C TYR A 15 0.74 -0.82 4.29
N LEU A 16 1.82 -1.08 3.53
CA LEU A 16 2.56 -2.33 3.62
C LEU A 16 3.17 -2.52 5.03
N ALA A 17 3.83 -1.50 5.57
CA ALA A 17 4.43 -1.55 6.90
C ALA A 17 3.38 -1.83 7.98
N GLY A 18 2.21 -1.20 7.90
CA GLY A 18 1.09 -1.47 8.81
C GLY A 18 0.61 -2.92 8.73
N THR A 19 0.51 -3.48 7.52
CA THR A 19 0.11 -4.89 7.33
C THR A 19 1.15 -5.84 7.93
N ILE A 20 2.44 -5.59 7.69
CA ILE A 20 3.55 -6.38 8.26
C ILE A 20 3.55 -6.28 9.79
N LEU A 21 3.26 -5.10 10.35
CA LEU A 21 3.20 -4.91 11.79
C LEU A 21 2.09 -5.75 12.44
N VAL A 22 0.88 -5.75 11.87
CA VAL A 22 -0.23 -6.59 12.38
C VAL A 22 0.12 -8.07 12.29
N LEU A 23 0.75 -8.50 11.19
CA LEU A 23 1.24 -9.88 11.05
C LEU A 23 2.30 -10.21 12.12
N GLY A 24 3.28 -9.33 12.32
CA GLY A 24 4.34 -9.51 13.32
C GLY A 24 3.80 -9.62 14.74
N ILE A 25 2.82 -8.76 15.10
CA ILE A 25 2.13 -8.84 16.39
C ILE A 25 1.41 -10.19 16.54
N GLY A 26 0.73 -10.65 15.49
CA GLY A 26 0.07 -11.96 15.48
C GLY A 26 1.03 -13.12 15.71
N LEU A 27 2.18 -13.10 15.04
CA LEU A 27 3.21 -14.14 15.18
C LEU A 27 3.85 -14.13 16.58
N VAL A 28 4.20 -12.95 17.11
CA VAL A 28 4.81 -12.81 18.44
C VAL A 28 3.84 -13.19 19.56
N SER A 29 2.56 -12.85 19.41
CA SER A 29 1.53 -13.20 20.40
C SER A 29 1.06 -14.66 20.32
N GLY A 30 1.38 -15.39 19.25
CA GLY A 30 0.89 -16.75 19.03
C GLY A 30 -0.60 -16.85 18.71
N ILE A 31 -1.26 -15.73 18.42
CA ILE A 31 -2.71 -15.67 18.19
C ILE A 31 -2.99 -15.69 16.68
N ALA A 32 -3.45 -16.83 16.19
CA ALA A 32 -3.73 -17.05 14.76
C ALA A 32 -4.77 -16.08 14.18
N TRP A 33 -5.68 -15.53 15.00
CA TRP A 33 -6.71 -14.60 14.54
C TRP A 33 -6.15 -13.30 13.96
N PHE A 34 -4.95 -12.89 14.35
CA PHE A 34 -4.28 -11.73 13.77
C PHE A 34 -3.85 -11.95 12.32
N LEU A 35 -3.65 -13.20 11.88
CA LEU A 35 -3.38 -13.50 10.46
C LEU A 35 -4.61 -13.18 9.61
N LEU A 36 -5.79 -13.61 10.08
CA LEU A 36 -7.06 -13.29 9.42
C LEU A 36 -7.29 -11.77 9.44
N LEU A 37 -7.07 -11.12 10.59
CA LEU A 37 -7.21 -9.68 10.72
C LEU A 37 -6.25 -8.93 9.78
N ALA A 38 -5.01 -9.38 9.62
CA ALA A 38 -4.06 -8.77 8.70
C ALA A 38 -4.52 -8.86 7.25
N VAL A 39 -5.07 -10.00 6.81
CA VAL A 39 -5.63 -10.16 5.46
C VAL A 39 -6.83 -9.24 5.25
N LEU A 40 -7.75 -9.20 6.22
CA LEU A 40 -8.93 -8.33 6.17
C LEU A 40 -8.54 -6.84 6.17
N ALA A 41 -7.58 -6.45 7.00
CA ALA A 41 -7.07 -5.09 7.08
C ALA A 41 -6.36 -4.68 5.78
N ALA A 42 -5.52 -5.55 5.20
CA ALA A 42 -4.86 -5.30 3.93
C ALA A 42 -5.88 -5.10 2.80
N PHE A 43 -6.91 -5.95 2.75
CA PHE A 43 -8.00 -5.82 1.78
C PHE A 43 -8.80 -4.52 1.98
N ALA A 44 -9.16 -4.20 3.22
CA ALA A 44 -9.88 -2.98 3.56
C ALA A 44 -9.08 -1.74 3.18
N VAL A 45 -7.79 -1.68 3.55
CA VAL A 45 -6.88 -0.60 3.18
C VAL A 45 -6.74 -0.46 1.67
N GLN A 46 -6.65 -1.58 0.94
CA GLN A 46 -6.62 -1.52 -0.52
C GLN A 46 -7.85 -0.82 -1.09
N LYS A 47 -9.04 -1.23 -0.67
CA LYS A 47 -10.30 -0.76 -1.23
C LYS A 47 -10.68 0.64 -0.76
N LEU A 48 -10.48 0.91 0.53
CA LEU A 48 -10.97 2.13 1.18
C LEU A 48 -9.96 3.28 1.13
N ALA A 49 -8.66 2.99 1.08
CA ALA A 49 -7.62 4.02 1.08
C ALA A 49 -6.87 4.04 -0.25
N ILE A 50 -6.13 2.97 -0.57
CA ILE A 50 -5.19 2.95 -1.72
C ILE A 50 -5.93 3.27 -3.02
N GLU A 51 -6.98 2.53 -3.37
CA GLU A 51 -7.68 2.75 -4.64
C GLU A 51 -8.29 4.15 -4.76
N ARG A 52 -8.70 4.78 -3.65
CA ARG A 52 -9.23 6.15 -3.66
C ARG A 52 -8.10 7.16 -3.86
N GLU A 53 -6.98 6.98 -3.18
CA GLU A 53 -5.80 7.81 -3.33
C GLU A 53 -5.22 7.71 -4.75
N GLU A 54 -5.11 6.50 -5.30
CA GLU A 54 -4.64 6.31 -6.68
C GLU A 54 -5.56 6.97 -7.71
N ARG A 55 -6.90 6.93 -7.51
CA ARG A 55 -7.84 7.68 -8.37
C ARG A 55 -7.62 9.18 -8.28
N HIS A 56 -7.42 9.70 -7.07
CA HIS A 56 -7.14 11.13 -6.88
C HIS A 56 -5.82 11.54 -7.53
N LEU A 57 -4.77 10.73 -7.37
CA LEU A 57 -3.47 10.95 -8.00
C LEU A 57 -3.54 10.85 -9.53
N GLN A 58 -4.29 9.89 -10.06
CA GLN A 58 -4.55 9.76 -11.50
C GLN A 58 -5.29 10.99 -12.04
N ALA A 59 -6.31 11.47 -11.34
CA ALA A 59 -7.05 12.67 -11.74
C ALA A 59 -6.16 13.94 -11.71
N ARG A 60 -5.25 14.03 -10.72
CA ARG A 60 -4.39 15.21 -10.52
C ARG A 60 -3.15 15.24 -11.42
N PHE A 61 -2.55 14.09 -11.70
CA PHE A 61 -1.23 13.99 -12.34
C PHE A 61 -1.25 13.21 -13.67
N GLY A 62 -2.35 12.52 -13.99
CA GLY A 62 -2.58 11.84 -15.27
C GLY A 62 -1.42 10.94 -15.68
N ARG A 63 -0.83 11.25 -16.85
CA ARG A 63 0.23 10.45 -17.48
C ARG A 63 1.47 10.30 -16.61
N THR A 64 1.84 11.35 -15.85
CA THR A 64 2.98 11.30 -14.92
C THR A 64 2.79 10.23 -13.85
N TYR A 65 1.55 10.09 -13.34
CA TYR A 65 1.24 9.06 -12.36
C TYR A 65 1.17 7.67 -13.01
N ALA A 66 0.61 7.55 -14.22
CA ALA A 66 0.59 6.29 -14.96
C ALA A 66 2.00 5.75 -15.22
N ASP A 67 2.94 6.60 -15.65
CA ASP A 67 4.34 6.24 -15.88
C ASP A 67 5.06 5.85 -14.58
N TYR A 68 4.66 6.43 -13.45
CA TYR A 68 5.16 6.02 -12.13
C TYR A 68 4.56 4.67 -11.69
N ALA A 69 3.25 4.50 -11.85
CA ALA A 69 2.52 3.28 -11.50
C ALA A 69 2.94 2.06 -12.33
N GLY A 70 3.39 2.27 -13.57
CA GLY A 70 3.97 1.21 -14.40
C GLY A 70 5.37 0.75 -13.95
N ARG A 71 6.10 1.58 -13.20
CA ARG A 71 7.45 1.27 -12.71
C ARG A 71 7.48 0.71 -11.30
N VAL A 72 6.44 0.99 -10.50
CA VAL A 72 6.40 0.63 -9.07
C VAL A 72 5.11 -0.12 -8.75
N ARG A 73 5.26 -1.31 -8.16
CA ARG A 73 4.13 -2.17 -7.76
C ARG A 73 3.36 -1.56 -6.58
N ARG A 74 2.09 -1.93 -6.44
CA ARG A 74 1.19 -1.33 -5.43
C ARG A 74 1.62 -1.66 -3.99
N TRP A 75 2.01 -2.91 -3.73
CA TRP A 75 2.35 -3.42 -2.40
C TRP A 75 3.83 -3.80 -2.26
N ILE A 76 4.32 -4.66 -3.14
CA ILE A 76 5.71 -5.11 -3.36
C ILE A 76 5.73 -5.50 -4.82
#